data_AF-A0A067EL46-F1
#
_entry.id   AF-A0A067EL46-F1
#
_cell.length_a   1.000
_cell.length_b   1.000
_cell.length_c   1.000
_cell.angle_alpha   90.00
_cell.angle_beta   90.00
_cell.angle_gamma   90.00
#
_symmetry.space_group_name_H-M   'P 1'
#
loop_
_entity.id
_entity.type
_entity.pdbx_description
1 polymer ?
#
loop_
_entity_poly.entity_id
_entity_poly.type
_entity_poly.pdbx_seq_one_letter_code
_entity_poly.pdbx_strand_id
1 'polypeptide(L)'
;MTILIDQPELIGSRAEDQNLQEQTNELVLDGGFVVPKTMPNDGFVAPEINSFGKTFRDYNAECERQKSVEEFYRLQHINQTYDFVKKMREEYAKLDKAEMSIWECCELLNEVVDESDPDLDEPQIQHLLQSAEAIRKDYPDEDWLHLTALIHDLGKVLTLPKFGGLPQWAVVGDTFPLGCAFDESNVHHKYFKENPDSNNPAYNTKNGIYTEGCGLDNVMISWGHDDYMYLVCLLCFESNHNCAGAYSSRSTKI
;
A
#
# COMPACT_ATOMS: atom_id res chain seq x y z
N MET A 1 28.63 3.24 26.28
CA MET A 1 30.04 3.21 25.82
C MET A 1 30.01 2.43 24.52
N THR A 2 29.86 3.14 23.42
CA THR A 2 29.58 2.55 22.10
C THR A 2 30.86 2.64 21.29
N ILE A 3 31.35 1.50 20.82
CA ILE A 3 32.58 1.38 20.04
C ILE A 3 32.20 1.63 18.58
N LEU A 4 32.75 2.68 18.00
CA LEU A 4 32.68 2.97 16.56
C LEU A 4 33.68 2.06 15.84
N ILE A 5 33.24 1.38 14.79
CA ILE A 5 34.11 0.64 13.87
C ILE A 5 34.08 1.41 12.55
N ASP A 6 35.22 1.98 12.16
CA ASP A 6 35.40 2.66 10.88
C ASP A 6 35.40 1.64 9.73
N GLN A 7 34.59 1.88 8.70
CA GLN A 7 34.69 1.18 7.41
C GLN A 7 35.70 1.91 6.50
N PRO A 8 36.55 1.18 5.75
CA PRO A 8 37.56 1.80 4.89
C PRO A 8 36.97 2.30 3.56
N GLU A 9 37.34 3.53 3.19
CA GLU A 9 37.05 4.14 1.90
C GLU A 9 37.74 3.40 0.74
N LEU A 10 36.97 2.99 -0.27
CA LEU A 10 37.48 2.44 -1.52
C LEU A 10 37.55 3.55 -2.60
N ILE A 11 38.77 4.00 -2.87
CA ILE A 11 39.09 4.94 -3.95
C ILE A 11 39.25 4.19 -5.28
N GLY A 12 38.38 4.52 -6.24
CA GLY A 12 38.76 4.75 -7.64
C GLY A 12 38.47 3.66 -8.67
N SER A 13 37.62 3.99 -9.66
CA SER A 13 38.10 4.17 -11.05
C SER A 13 37.08 4.97 -11.88
N ARG A 14 37.59 5.97 -12.60
CA ARG A 14 36.90 6.78 -13.62
C ARG A 14 36.73 5.91 -14.86
N ALA A 15 35.50 5.74 -15.34
CA ALA A 15 35.22 5.22 -16.68
C ALA A 15 34.25 6.18 -17.40
N GLU A 16 34.52 6.36 -18.68
CA GLU A 16 34.10 7.45 -19.57
C GLU A 16 32.60 7.48 -19.88
N ASP A 17 32.05 8.70 -19.96
CA ASP A 17 30.72 9.01 -20.47
C ASP A 17 30.51 8.49 -21.89
N GLN A 18 29.50 7.65 -22.08
CA GLN A 18 28.84 7.49 -23.38
C GLN A 18 27.36 7.83 -23.25
N ASN A 19 27.02 8.86 -24.03
CA ASN A 19 25.76 9.57 -24.14
C ASN A 19 24.66 8.65 -24.72
N LEU A 20 23.71 8.22 -23.90
CA LEU A 20 22.46 7.61 -24.34
C LEU A 20 21.31 8.50 -23.84
N GLN A 21 20.74 9.27 -24.77
CA GLN A 21 19.49 10.00 -24.55
C GLN A 21 18.34 9.00 -24.49
N GLU A 22 17.89 8.64 -23.30
CA GLU A 22 16.57 8.05 -23.10
C GLU A 22 15.54 9.16 -22.90
N GLN A 23 14.54 9.19 -23.79
CA GLN A 23 13.37 10.05 -23.69
C GLN A 23 12.50 9.58 -22.53
N THR A 24 12.60 10.22 -21.38
CA THR A 24 11.61 10.08 -20.31
C THR A 24 10.38 10.90 -20.67
N ASN A 25 9.27 10.21 -20.96
CA ASN A 25 7.95 10.83 -21.03
C ASN A 25 7.56 11.28 -19.62
N GLU A 26 7.67 12.58 -19.33
CA GLU A 26 7.15 13.19 -18.11
C GLU A 26 5.63 12.98 -18.02
N LEU A 27 5.20 12.21 -17.02
CA LEU A 27 3.82 12.21 -16.53
C LEU A 27 3.61 13.52 -15.75
N VAL A 28 3.00 14.50 -16.42
CA VAL A 28 2.55 15.73 -15.76
C VAL A 28 1.25 15.42 -15.03
N LEU A 29 1.33 15.29 -13.70
CA LEU A 29 0.15 15.26 -12.83
C LEU A 29 -0.41 16.68 -12.74
N ASP A 30 -1.51 16.94 -13.45
CA ASP A 30 -2.16 18.26 -13.55
C ASP A 30 -3.00 18.60 -12.30
N GLY A 31 -2.36 18.53 -11.13
CA GLY A 31 -2.95 18.77 -9.81
C GLY A 31 -2.29 19.92 -9.04
N GLY A 32 -1.48 20.76 -9.68
CA GLY A 32 -0.84 21.89 -9.02
C GLY A 32 0.26 21.51 -8.01
N PHE A 33 0.67 20.24 -7.96
CA PHE A 33 1.87 19.83 -7.24
C PHE A 33 3.09 20.22 -8.10
N VAL A 34 3.64 21.40 -7.85
CA VAL A 34 4.90 21.81 -8.47
C VAL A 34 5.99 20.93 -7.86
N VAL A 35 6.42 19.89 -8.59
CA VAL A 35 7.67 19.19 -8.26
C VAL A 35 8.78 20.24 -8.38
N PRO A 36 9.48 20.59 -7.28
CA PRO A 36 10.51 21.62 -7.35
C PRO A 36 11.58 21.21 -8.37
N LYS A 37 11.86 22.08 -9.35
CA LYS A 37 12.86 21.84 -10.41
C LYS A 37 14.32 21.83 -9.93
N THR A 38 14.54 21.57 -8.66
CA THR A 38 15.87 21.40 -8.04
C THR A 38 15.60 20.95 -6.61
N MET A 39 15.49 19.63 -6.40
CA MET A 39 15.73 19.09 -5.06
C MET A 39 17.19 19.44 -4.72
N PRO A 40 17.49 20.05 -3.57
CA PRO A 40 18.82 19.92 -3.00
C PRO A 40 19.13 18.42 -2.90
N ASN A 41 20.40 18.03 -2.79
CA ASN A 41 20.85 16.65 -2.58
C ASN A 41 20.30 15.96 -1.28
N ASP A 42 19.24 16.50 -0.68
CA ASP A 42 18.50 16.06 0.51
C ASP A 42 17.25 15.19 0.18
N GLY A 43 17.10 14.75 -1.07
CA GLY A 43 16.08 13.75 -1.39
C GLY A 43 16.41 12.41 -0.71
N PHE A 44 15.40 11.71 -0.19
CA PHE A 44 15.56 10.33 0.26
C PHE A 44 16.07 9.48 -0.91
N VAL A 45 17.34 9.09 -0.85
CA VAL A 45 17.94 8.16 -1.82
C VAL A 45 17.59 6.75 -1.33
N ALA A 46 16.52 6.19 -1.90
CA ALA A 46 16.20 4.80 -1.70
C ALA A 46 17.38 3.95 -2.20
N PRO A 47 17.91 3.02 -1.40
CA PRO A 47 18.95 2.12 -1.87
C PRO A 47 18.40 1.26 -3.01
N GLU A 48 19.17 1.07 -4.08
CA GLU A 48 18.76 0.21 -5.21
C GLU A 48 18.63 -1.27 -4.79
N ILE A 49 19.31 -1.65 -3.70
CA ILE A 49 19.48 -3.03 -3.25
C ILE A 49 19.23 -3.09 -1.75
N ASN A 50 18.50 -4.11 -1.30
CA ASN A 50 18.25 -4.35 0.12
C ASN A 50 19.51 -4.89 0.85
N SER A 51 19.43 -5.03 2.17
CA SER A 51 20.53 -5.53 2.99
C SER A 51 20.97 -6.97 2.65
N PHE A 52 20.22 -7.68 1.80
CA PHE A 52 20.51 -9.04 1.34
C PHE A 52 21.06 -9.09 -0.10
N GLY A 53 21.32 -7.94 -0.73
CA GLY A 53 21.88 -7.93 -2.08
C GLY A 53 20.85 -8.10 -3.20
N LYS A 54 19.55 -7.96 -2.93
CA LYS A 54 18.47 -8.07 -3.92
C LYS A 54 17.86 -6.71 -4.25
N THR A 55 17.46 -6.52 -5.50
CA THR A 55 16.65 -5.36 -5.92
C THR A 55 15.25 -5.44 -5.30
N PHE A 56 14.70 -4.29 -4.91
CA PHE A 56 13.36 -4.20 -4.36
C PHE A 56 12.27 -4.44 -5.42
N ARG A 57 11.15 -5.05 -5.01
CA ARG A 57 9.94 -5.26 -5.84
C ARG A 57 10.22 -5.95 -7.19
N ASP A 58 11.15 -6.89 -7.23
CA ASP A 58 11.42 -7.66 -8.44
C ASP A 58 10.49 -8.88 -8.54
N TYR A 59 9.37 -8.71 -9.25
CA TYR A 59 8.39 -9.77 -9.52
C TYR A 59 8.89 -10.81 -10.55
N ASN A 60 10.00 -10.55 -11.24
CA ASN A 60 10.57 -11.44 -12.25
C ASN A 60 11.79 -12.22 -11.74
N ALA A 61 12.40 -11.80 -10.62
CA ALA A 61 13.51 -12.51 -9.99
C ALA A 61 13.10 -13.94 -9.63
N GLU A 62 13.97 -14.90 -9.95
CA GLU A 62 13.83 -16.27 -9.47
C GLU A 62 14.02 -16.30 -7.95
N CYS A 63 12.91 -16.43 -7.22
CA CYS A 63 12.91 -16.60 -5.77
C CYS A 63 11.87 -17.64 -5.34
N GLU A 64 11.98 -18.16 -4.11
CA GLU A 64 11.04 -19.16 -3.60
C GLU A 64 9.59 -18.64 -3.54
N ARG A 65 9.41 -17.33 -3.33
CA ARG A 65 8.11 -16.65 -3.26
C ARG A 65 7.52 -16.28 -4.63
N GLN A 66 8.28 -16.33 -5.72
CA GLN A 66 7.83 -15.79 -7.02
C GLN A 66 6.51 -16.42 -7.47
N LYS A 67 6.40 -17.75 -7.34
CA LYS A 67 5.18 -18.48 -7.74
C LYS A 67 3.99 -18.18 -6.83
N SER A 68 4.21 -18.00 -5.53
CA SER A 68 3.13 -17.66 -4.61
C SER A 68 2.64 -16.23 -4.83
N VAL A 69 3.55 -15.28 -5.07
CA VAL A 69 3.23 -13.88 -5.38
C VAL A 69 2.49 -13.78 -6.73
N GLU A 70 2.94 -14.49 -7.77
CA GLU A 70 2.24 -14.50 -9.06
C GLU A 70 0.83 -15.11 -8.95
N GLU A 71 0.68 -16.21 -8.21
CA GLU A 71 -0.63 -16.84 -7.97
C GLU A 71 -1.54 -15.94 -7.13
N PHE A 72 -0.99 -15.24 -6.13
CA PHE A 72 -1.69 -14.23 -5.36
C PHE A 72 -2.28 -13.16 -6.28
N TYR A 73 -1.46 -12.53 -7.12
CA TYR A 73 -1.90 -11.46 -8.01
C TYR A 73 -2.86 -11.99 -9.08
N ARG A 74 -2.67 -13.23 -9.56
CA ARG A 74 -3.64 -13.88 -10.45
C ARG A 74 -5.02 -13.96 -9.79
N LEU A 75 -5.10 -14.44 -8.55
CA LEU A 75 -6.36 -14.54 -7.82
C LEU A 75 -6.96 -13.16 -7.54
N GLN A 76 -6.13 -12.18 -7.17
CA GLN A 76 -6.58 -10.80 -6.95
C GLN A 76 -7.21 -10.23 -8.22
N HIS A 77 -6.50 -10.25 -9.34
CA HIS A 77 -6.95 -9.67 -10.61
C HIS A 77 -8.19 -10.36 -11.16
N ILE A 78 -8.41 -11.65 -10.90
CA ILE A 78 -9.60 -12.36 -11.36
C ILE A 78 -10.83 -12.02 -10.52
N ASN A 79 -10.66 -11.89 -9.20
CA ASN A 79 -11.79 -11.86 -8.26
C ASN A 79 -12.16 -10.45 -7.76
N GLN A 80 -11.25 -9.48 -7.84
CA GLN A 80 -11.56 -8.07 -7.56
C GLN A 80 -12.43 -7.50 -8.69
N THR A 81 -13.72 -7.45 -8.44
CA THR A 81 -14.73 -6.89 -9.35
C THR A 81 -15.43 -5.71 -8.68
N TYR A 82 -16.00 -4.82 -9.48
CA TYR A 82 -16.75 -3.66 -8.97
C TYR A 82 -17.85 -4.09 -7.99
N ASP A 83 -18.58 -5.16 -8.32
CA ASP A 83 -19.65 -5.71 -7.47
C ASP A 83 -19.11 -6.36 -6.18
N PHE A 84 -17.95 -7.01 -6.24
CA PHE A 84 -17.29 -7.55 -5.05
C PHE A 84 -16.93 -6.41 -4.10
N VAL A 85 -16.20 -5.40 -4.58
CA VAL A 85 -15.73 -4.29 -3.74
C VAL A 85 -16.88 -3.49 -3.16
N LYS A 86 -17.94 -3.26 -3.93
CA LYS A 86 -19.15 -2.60 -3.41
C LYS A 86 -19.73 -3.34 -2.20
N LYS A 87 -19.83 -4.67 -2.27
CA LYS A 87 -20.33 -5.49 -1.15
C LYS A 87 -19.37 -5.44 0.04
N MET A 88 -18.06 -5.48 -0.19
CA MET A 88 -17.07 -5.38 0.88
C MET A 88 -17.17 -4.05 1.61
N ARG A 89 -17.24 -2.92 0.88
CA ARG A 89 -17.44 -1.60 1.49
C ARG A 89 -18.73 -1.54 2.30
N GLU A 90 -19.85 -2.06 1.77
CA GLU A 90 -21.13 -2.13 2.48
C GLU A 90 -21.05 -2.98 3.76
N GLU A 91 -20.30 -4.08 3.73
CA GLU A 91 -20.13 -4.95 4.89
C GLU A 91 -19.26 -4.29 5.97
N TYR A 92 -18.09 -3.80 5.60
CA TYR A 92 -17.06 -3.37 6.55
C TYR A 92 -17.22 -1.92 7.00
N ALA A 93 -17.99 -1.08 6.29
CA ALA A 93 -18.36 0.26 6.77
C ALA A 93 -19.19 0.26 8.06
N LYS A 94 -19.66 -0.91 8.52
CA LYS A 94 -20.40 -1.05 9.79
C LYS A 94 -19.49 -0.94 11.02
N LEU A 95 -18.20 -1.23 10.88
CA LEU A 95 -17.21 -1.23 11.97
C LEU A 95 -17.69 -1.99 13.22
N ASP A 96 -18.23 -3.19 12.99
CA ASP A 96 -18.84 -4.05 14.03
C ASP A 96 -18.07 -5.35 14.28
N LYS A 97 -16.84 -5.45 13.75
CA LYS A 97 -15.99 -6.64 13.90
C LYS A 97 -15.30 -6.70 15.26
N ALA A 98 -14.73 -5.58 15.71
CA ALA A 98 -14.08 -5.50 17.01
C ALA A 98 -14.02 -4.06 17.58
N GLU A 99 -13.67 -3.97 18.86
CA GLU A 99 -13.30 -2.71 19.51
C GLU A 99 -11.99 -2.96 20.24
N MET A 100 -10.97 -2.17 19.94
CA MET A 100 -9.62 -2.33 20.49
C MET A 100 -8.77 -1.07 20.34
N SER A 101 -7.66 -1.02 21.06
CA SER A 101 -6.62 -0.02 20.86
C SER A 101 -5.80 -0.29 19.60
N ILE A 102 -5.11 0.75 19.12
CA ILE A 102 -4.16 0.63 18.01
C ILE A 102 -3.08 -0.41 18.32
N TRP A 103 -2.57 -0.44 19.56
CA TRP A 103 -1.52 -1.39 19.94
C TRP A 103 -2.00 -2.84 19.95
N GLU A 104 -3.21 -3.11 20.46
CA GLU A 104 -3.82 -4.45 20.37
C GLU A 104 -3.99 -4.88 18.91
N CYS A 105 -4.32 -3.94 18.01
CA CYS A 105 -4.39 -4.22 16.57
C CYS A 105 -3.00 -4.56 15.99
N CYS A 106 -1.96 -3.83 16.36
CA CYS A 106 -0.57 -4.16 15.99
C CYS A 106 -0.18 -5.57 16.46
N GLU A 107 -0.51 -5.95 17.70
CA GLU A 107 -0.17 -7.26 18.26
C GLU A 107 -0.85 -8.41 17.51
N LEU A 108 -2.08 -8.21 17.01
CA LEU A 108 -2.76 -9.21 16.18
C LEU A 108 -2.03 -9.50 14.86
N LEU A 109 -1.30 -8.52 14.33
CA LEU A 109 -0.53 -8.64 13.10
C LEU A 109 0.81 -9.37 13.27
N ASN A 110 1.13 -9.84 14.48
CA ASN A 110 2.25 -10.74 14.70
C ASN A 110 2.06 -12.12 14.02
N GLU A 111 0.81 -12.50 13.74
CA GLU A 111 0.46 -13.77 13.10
C GLU A 111 0.24 -13.65 11.58
N VAL A 112 0.48 -12.47 11.00
CA VAL A 112 0.23 -12.17 9.58
C VAL A 112 1.54 -11.95 8.85
N VAL A 113 1.73 -12.68 7.76
CA VAL A 113 2.81 -12.48 6.79
C VAL A 113 2.18 -12.20 5.42
N ASP A 114 2.62 -11.14 4.76
CA ASP A 114 2.06 -10.66 3.50
C ASP A 114 2.49 -11.54 2.32
N GLU A 115 1.55 -12.27 1.73
CA GLU A 115 1.80 -13.17 0.59
C GLU A 115 2.07 -12.44 -0.75
N SER A 116 1.74 -11.15 -0.83
CA SER A 116 1.95 -10.34 -2.04
C SER A 116 3.34 -9.72 -2.11
N ASP A 117 4.02 -9.62 -0.96
CA ASP A 117 5.31 -8.97 -0.84
C ASP A 117 6.45 -9.92 -1.29
N PRO A 118 7.22 -9.56 -2.34
CA PRO A 118 8.37 -10.35 -2.78
C PRO A 118 9.61 -10.16 -1.91
N ASP A 119 9.64 -9.12 -1.08
CA ASP A 119 10.79 -8.65 -0.30
C ASP A 119 10.73 -9.10 1.17
N LEU A 120 9.53 -9.23 1.75
CA LEU A 120 9.32 -9.50 3.19
C LEU A 120 8.72 -10.90 3.47
N ASP A 121 9.25 -11.55 4.50
CA ASP A 121 8.70 -12.80 5.09
C ASP A 121 8.55 -12.71 6.62
N GLU A 122 8.68 -11.49 7.15
CA GLU A 122 8.58 -11.21 8.58
C GLU A 122 7.13 -10.91 8.98
N PRO A 123 6.75 -11.15 10.25
CA PRO A 123 5.48 -10.69 10.81
C PRO A 123 5.22 -9.20 10.54
N GLN A 124 3.99 -8.90 10.14
CA GLN A 124 3.57 -7.57 9.73
C GLN A 124 3.79 -6.49 10.81
N ILE A 125 3.69 -6.82 12.11
CA ILE A 125 4.02 -5.89 13.20
C ILE A 125 5.45 -5.33 13.09
N GLN A 126 6.43 -6.13 12.65
CA GLN A 126 7.79 -5.67 12.48
C GLN A 126 7.87 -4.58 11.40
N HIS A 127 7.15 -4.77 10.28
CA HIS A 127 7.06 -3.78 9.22
C HIS A 127 6.47 -2.46 9.71
N LEU A 128 5.39 -2.50 10.50
CA LEU A 128 4.78 -1.28 11.07
C LEU A 128 5.79 -0.47 11.90
N LEU A 129 6.54 -1.15 12.77
CA LEU A 129 7.54 -0.51 13.63
C LEU A 129 8.75 -0.01 12.83
N GLN A 130 9.20 -0.75 11.83
CA GLN A 130 10.29 -0.33 10.93
C GLN A 130 9.92 0.94 10.17
N SER A 131 8.73 0.98 9.57
CA SER A 131 8.22 2.13 8.83
C SER A 131 8.06 3.36 9.73
N ALA A 132 7.46 3.19 10.91
CA ALA A 132 7.29 4.26 11.88
C ALA A 132 8.63 4.82 12.39
N GLU A 133 9.60 3.96 12.74
CA GLU A 133 10.89 4.40 13.26
C GLU A 133 11.79 5.03 12.18
N ALA A 134 11.72 4.54 10.94
CA ALA A 134 12.42 5.16 9.81
C ALA A 134 11.91 6.58 9.58
N ILE A 135 10.59 6.76 9.51
CA ILE A 135 9.97 8.08 9.35
C ILE A 135 10.26 8.97 10.57
N ARG A 136 10.20 8.44 11.79
CA ARG A 136 10.55 9.20 13.01
C ARG A 136 11.99 9.72 12.98
N LYS A 137 12.91 8.96 12.40
CA LYS A 137 14.32 9.36 12.28
C LYS A 137 14.51 10.46 11.24
N ASP A 138 13.84 10.35 10.11
CA ASP A 138 14.01 11.28 8.97
C ASP A 138 13.18 12.56 9.14
N TYR A 139 12.04 12.48 9.82
CA TYR A 139 11.10 13.58 10.05
C TYR A 139 10.77 13.74 11.54
N PRO A 140 11.74 14.06 12.41
CA PRO A 140 11.59 13.99 13.87
C PRO A 140 10.48 14.88 14.45
N ASP A 141 10.10 15.95 13.75
CA ASP A 141 9.12 16.92 14.22
C ASP A 141 7.69 16.67 13.67
N GLU A 142 7.50 15.66 12.81
CA GLU A 142 6.22 15.33 12.17
C GLU A 142 5.55 14.10 12.82
N ASP A 143 5.13 14.24 14.07
CA ASP A 143 4.56 13.15 14.89
C ASP A 143 3.37 12.42 14.24
N TRP A 144 2.50 13.15 13.56
CA TRP A 144 1.38 12.59 12.80
C TRP A 144 1.85 11.65 11.70
N LEU A 145 2.99 11.92 11.06
CA LEU A 145 3.53 11.09 9.98
C LEU A 145 4.10 9.78 10.55
N HIS A 146 4.67 9.82 11.75
CA HIS A 146 5.12 8.61 12.47
C HIS A 146 3.93 7.70 12.76
N LEU A 147 2.82 8.31 13.22
CA LEU A 147 1.58 7.57 13.48
C LEU A 147 0.97 7.03 12.19
N THR A 148 0.91 7.81 11.11
CA THR A 148 0.43 7.35 9.79
C THR A 148 1.21 6.11 9.35
N ALA A 149 2.53 6.12 9.50
CA ALA A 149 3.38 4.98 9.19
C ALA A 149 3.14 3.77 10.11
N LEU A 150 2.83 3.98 11.38
CA LEU A 150 2.49 2.88 12.29
C LEU A 150 1.15 2.22 11.93
N ILE A 151 0.17 3.02 11.46
CA ILE A 151 -1.20 2.53 11.27
C ILE A 151 -1.54 2.09 9.84
N HIS A 152 -0.72 2.42 8.84
CA HIS A 152 -1.07 2.29 7.42
C HIS A 152 -1.57 0.88 7.03
N ASP A 153 -0.91 -0.15 7.55
CA ASP A 153 -1.18 -1.55 7.23
C ASP A 153 -2.05 -2.27 8.27
N LEU A 154 -2.64 -1.54 9.24
CA LEU A 154 -3.49 -2.17 10.26
C LEU A 154 -4.71 -2.87 9.69
N GLY A 155 -5.14 -2.51 8.48
CA GLY A 155 -6.25 -3.16 7.80
C GLY A 155 -5.97 -4.62 7.42
N LYS A 156 -4.72 -5.08 7.51
CA LYS A 156 -4.36 -6.48 7.27
C LYS A 156 -4.99 -7.44 8.29
N VAL A 157 -5.56 -6.94 9.39
CA VAL A 157 -6.37 -7.74 10.33
C VAL A 157 -7.58 -8.42 9.68
N LEU A 158 -8.03 -7.95 8.51
CA LEU A 158 -9.09 -8.58 7.71
C LEU A 158 -8.78 -10.05 7.36
N THR A 159 -7.51 -10.44 7.32
CA THR A 159 -7.07 -11.84 7.14
C THR A 159 -7.39 -12.73 8.33
N LEU A 160 -7.62 -12.16 9.51
CA LEU A 160 -7.85 -12.90 10.74
C LEU A 160 -9.32 -13.35 10.84
N PRO A 161 -9.60 -14.55 11.37
CA PRO A 161 -10.96 -15.07 11.49
C PRO A 161 -11.93 -14.15 12.24
N LYS A 162 -11.44 -13.37 13.21
CA LYS A 162 -12.24 -12.42 13.98
C LYS A 162 -12.82 -11.29 13.12
N PHE A 163 -12.13 -10.92 12.05
CA PHE A 163 -12.53 -9.81 11.18
C PHE A 163 -13.23 -10.28 9.90
N GLY A 164 -13.12 -11.57 9.57
CA GLY A 164 -13.76 -12.15 8.40
C GLY A 164 -12.96 -13.32 7.81
N GLY A 165 -11.66 -13.41 8.12
CA GLY A 165 -10.80 -14.45 7.58
C GLY A 165 -10.69 -14.35 6.06
N LEU A 166 -10.62 -13.13 5.53
CA LEU A 166 -10.59 -12.91 4.10
C LEU A 166 -9.31 -13.52 3.50
N PRO A 167 -9.39 -14.07 2.28
CA PRO A 167 -8.19 -14.50 1.58
C PRO A 167 -7.27 -13.30 1.35
N GLN A 168 -5.96 -13.50 1.40
CA GLN A 168 -4.99 -12.39 1.30
C GLN A 168 -5.20 -11.54 0.03
N TRP A 169 -5.59 -12.14 -1.10
CA TRP A 169 -5.84 -11.39 -2.34
C TRP A 169 -6.94 -10.32 -2.21
N ALA A 170 -7.81 -10.44 -1.20
CA ALA A 170 -8.85 -9.47 -0.87
C ALA A 170 -8.44 -8.51 0.27
N VAL A 171 -7.16 -8.49 0.67
CA VAL A 171 -6.67 -7.71 1.81
C VAL A 171 -5.37 -6.98 1.49
N VAL A 172 -4.38 -7.63 0.89
CA VAL A 172 -3.03 -7.08 0.66
C VAL A 172 -2.76 -6.86 -0.83
N GLY A 173 -1.54 -6.46 -1.16
CA GLY A 173 -1.05 -6.27 -2.53
C GLY A 173 -1.39 -4.91 -3.12
N ASP A 174 -0.73 -4.62 -4.24
CA ASP A 174 -0.93 -3.38 -4.98
C ASP A 174 -2.40 -3.22 -5.41
N THR A 175 -2.90 -1.98 -5.35
CA THR A 175 -4.30 -1.67 -5.64
C THR A 175 -4.50 -1.09 -7.04
N PHE A 176 -5.71 -1.21 -7.58
CA PHE A 176 -6.04 -0.71 -8.92
C PHE A 176 -7.49 -0.19 -9.02
N PRO A 177 -7.75 0.78 -9.92
CA PRO A 177 -9.11 1.23 -10.21
C PRO A 177 -10.00 0.12 -10.78
N LEU A 178 -11.24 0.06 -10.31
CA LEU A 178 -12.32 -0.78 -10.83
C LEU A 178 -13.35 0.06 -11.57
N GLY A 179 -14.18 -0.55 -12.41
CA GLY A 179 -15.23 0.18 -13.14
C GLY A 179 -14.71 0.98 -14.36
N CYS A 180 -13.45 0.80 -14.70
CA CYS A 180 -12.79 1.24 -15.94
C CYS A 180 -11.84 0.13 -16.45
N ALA A 181 -11.25 0.33 -17.63
CA ALA A 181 -10.29 -0.62 -18.17
C ALA A 181 -9.02 -0.68 -17.29
N PHE A 182 -8.49 -1.90 -17.08
CA PHE A 182 -7.26 -2.14 -16.33
C PHE A 182 -6.02 -1.69 -17.12
N ASP A 183 -5.10 -0.99 -16.46
CA ASP A 183 -3.92 -0.40 -17.10
C ASP A 183 -2.76 -1.40 -17.15
N GLU A 184 -1.98 -1.39 -18.24
CA GLU A 184 -0.85 -2.31 -18.43
C GLU A 184 0.25 -2.14 -17.38
N SER A 185 0.28 -1.01 -16.65
CA SER A 185 1.19 -0.80 -15.53
C SER A 185 0.88 -1.68 -14.31
N ASN A 186 -0.31 -2.28 -14.23
CA ASN A 186 -0.64 -3.17 -13.13
C ASN A 186 0.24 -4.43 -13.18
N VAL A 187 0.81 -4.81 -12.02
CA VAL A 187 1.64 -6.01 -11.87
C VAL A 187 0.89 -7.21 -12.46
N HIS A 188 1.56 -8.06 -13.24
CA HIS A 188 0.93 -9.23 -13.90
C HIS A 188 -0.41 -8.96 -14.63
N HIS A 189 -0.53 -7.82 -15.33
CA HIS A 189 -1.73 -7.40 -16.06
C HIS A 189 -2.41 -8.48 -16.92
N LYS A 190 -1.63 -9.42 -17.46
CA LYS A 190 -2.09 -10.57 -18.28
C LYS A 190 -3.25 -11.36 -17.67
N TYR A 191 -3.45 -11.33 -16.35
CA TYR A 191 -4.53 -12.05 -15.67
C TYR A 191 -5.88 -11.32 -15.67
N PHE A 192 -5.92 -10.00 -15.91
CA PHE A 192 -7.19 -9.27 -16.01
C PHE A 192 -8.08 -9.74 -17.15
N LYS A 193 -7.54 -10.41 -18.18
CA LYS A 193 -8.33 -11.03 -19.24
C LYS A 193 -9.38 -12.03 -18.71
N GLU A 194 -9.14 -12.62 -17.54
CA GLU A 194 -10.01 -13.59 -16.87
C GLU A 194 -11.01 -12.93 -15.90
N ASN A 195 -10.82 -11.63 -15.61
CA ASN A 195 -11.77 -10.86 -14.79
C ASN A 195 -13.07 -10.63 -15.59
N PRO A 196 -14.26 -10.89 -15.01
CA PRO A 196 -15.53 -10.65 -15.69
C PRO A 196 -15.75 -9.17 -16.07
N ASP A 197 -15.21 -8.22 -15.30
CA ASP A 197 -15.36 -6.79 -15.57
C ASP A 197 -14.62 -6.33 -16.83
N SER A 198 -13.58 -7.05 -17.26
CA SER A 198 -12.88 -6.78 -18.52
C SER A 198 -13.78 -6.95 -19.76
N ASN A 199 -14.85 -7.74 -19.63
CA ASN A 199 -15.83 -7.95 -20.69
C ASN A 199 -17.11 -7.14 -20.48
N ASN A 200 -17.22 -6.37 -19.40
CA ASN A 200 -18.39 -5.55 -19.10
C ASN A 200 -18.36 -4.27 -19.95
N PRO A 201 -19.35 -4.02 -20.83
CA PRO A 201 -19.38 -2.85 -21.70
C PRO A 201 -19.47 -1.51 -20.94
N ALA A 202 -19.85 -1.52 -19.66
CA ALA A 202 -19.83 -0.33 -18.82
C ALA A 202 -18.41 0.03 -18.33
N TYR A 203 -17.52 -0.96 -18.22
CA TYR A 203 -16.21 -0.80 -17.56
C TYR A 203 -15.05 -0.91 -18.55
N ASN A 204 -15.19 -1.62 -19.67
CA ASN A 204 -14.09 -1.96 -20.57
C ASN A 204 -13.57 -0.80 -21.46
N THR A 205 -13.90 0.45 -21.13
CA THR A 205 -13.35 1.64 -21.78
C THR A 205 -12.38 2.34 -20.84
N LYS A 206 -11.49 3.19 -21.39
CA LYS A 206 -10.44 3.88 -20.62
C LYS A 206 -10.94 4.50 -19.31
N ASN A 207 -12.06 5.21 -19.35
CA ASN A 207 -12.62 5.85 -18.16
C ASN A 207 -13.81 5.08 -17.57
N GLY A 208 -14.39 4.11 -18.30
CA GLY A 208 -15.54 3.33 -17.85
C GLY A 208 -16.67 4.21 -17.33
N ILE A 209 -17.01 4.07 -16.04
CA ILE A 209 -18.06 4.85 -15.37
C ILE A 209 -17.61 6.25 -14.90
N TYR A 210 -16.32 6.57 -14.99
CA TYR A 210 -15.76 7.81 -14.45
C TYR A 210 -15.72 8.93 -15.49
N THR A 211 -15.81 10.16 -14.98
CA THR A 211 -15.48 11.36 -15.76
C THR A 211 -13.99 11.67 -15.63
N GLU A 212 -13.40 12.19 -16.70
CA GLU A 212 -12.01 12.67 -16.66
C GLU A 212 -11.84 13.76 -15.60
N GLY A 213 -10.77 13.67 -14.80
CA GLY A 213 -10.50 14.62 -13.72
C GLY A 213 -11.43 14.50 -12.50
N CYS A 214 -12.11 13.37 -12.30
CA CYS A 214 -13.00 13.18 -11.14
C CYS A 214 -12.30 13.15 -9.77
N GLY A 215 -10.97 12.96 -9.71
CA GLY A 215 -10.24 12.80 -8.46
C GLY A 215 -10.33 11.37 -7.91
N LEU A 216 -9.28 10.92 -7.21
CA LEU A 216 -9.19 9.54 -6.70
C LEU A 216 -10.20 9.24 -5.59
N ASP A 217 -10.68 10.26 -4.89
CA ASP A 217 -11.77 10.17 -3.92
C ASP A 217 -13.09 9.68 -4.53
N ASN A 218 -13.25 9.86 -5.85
CA ASN A 218 -14.43 9.44 -6.60
C ASN A 218 -14.20 8.14 -7.39
N VAL A 219 -13.05 7.49 -7.22
CA VAL A 219 -12.70 6.23 -7.89
C VAL A 219 -12.91 5.05 -6.94
N MET A 220 -13.58 4.00 -7.43
CA MET A 220 -13.63 2.72 -6.73
C MET A 220 -12.30 2.00 -6.94
N ILE A 221 -11.54 1.83 -5.87
CA ILE A 221 -10.28 1.08 -5.87
C ILE A 221 -10.55 -0.37 -5.42
N SER A 222 -9.78 -1.33 -5.91
CA SER A 222 -9.79 -2.72 -5.44
C SER A 222 -9.78 -2.79 -3.91
N TRP A 223 -10.60 -3.69 -3.34
CA TRP A 223 -10.76 -3.77 -1.88
C TRP A 223 -9.51 -4.35 -1.21
N GLY A 224 -9.07 -3.73 -0.11
CA GLY A 224 -7.92 -4.17 0.67
C GLY A 224 -7.77 -3.40 1.99
N HIS A 225 -6.61 -3.54 2.62
CA HIS A 225 -6.29 -2.89 3.90
C HIS A 225 -6.36 -1.37 3.80
N ASP A 226 -5.98 -0.78 2.66
CA ASP A 226 -5.99 0.67 2.42
C ASP A 226 -7.41 1.24 2.56
N ASP A 227 -8.35 0.70 1.79
CA ASP A 227 -9.73 1.19 1.74
C ASP A 227 -10.44 0.94 3.08
N TYR A 228 -10.15 -0.19 3.71
CA TYR A 228 -10.67 -0.48 5.05
C TYR A 228 -10.10 0.49 6.11
N MET A 229 -8.79 0.75 6.14
CA MET A 229 -8.20 1.71 7.08
C MET A 229 -8.69 3.13 6.83
N TYR A 230 -8.88 3.51 5.57
CA TYR A 230 -9.53 4.77 5.22
C TYR A 230 -10.93 4.86 5.83
N LEU A 231 -11.76 3.83 5.68
CA LEU A 231 -13.11 3.77 6.28
C LEU A 231 -13.08 3.82 7.81
N VAL A 232 -12.17 3.07 8.45
CA VAL A 232 -12.00 3.08 9.92
C VAL A 232 -11.67 4.49 10.40
N CYS A 233 -10.69 5.14 9.78
CA CYS A 233 -10.30 6.51 10.11
C CYS A 233 -11.48 7.48 9.93
N LEU A 234 -12.07 7.51 8.72
CA LEU A 234 -13.16 8.42 8.38
C LEU A 234 -14.35 8.30 9.35
N LEU A 235 -14.84 7.09 9.57
CA LEU A 235 -16.05 6.85 10.37
C LEU A 235 -15.80 6.98 11.88
N CYS A 236 -14.59 6.69 12.36
CA CYS A 236 -14.22 6.99 13.75
C CYS A 236 -14.16 8.51 14.00
N PHE A 237 -13.66 9.29 13.04
CA PHE A 237 -13.67 10.76 13.14
C PHE A 237 -15.11 11.31 13.16
N GLU A 238 -15.98 10.87 12.25
CA GLU A 238 -17.38 11.33 12.21
C GLU A 238 -18.17 10.95 13.46
N SER A 239 -17.96 9.74 13.98
CA SER A 239 -18.59 9.29 15.23
C SER A 239 -18.17 10.13 16.44
N ASN A 240 -16.93 10.62 16.45
CA ASN A 240 -16.40 11.47 17.52
C ASN A 240 -16.85 12.94 17.41
N HIS A 241 -17.11 13.46 16.20
CA HIS A 241 -17.67 14.81 16.05
C HIS A 241 -19.13 14.93 16.51
N ASN A 242 -19.91 13.85 16.45
CA ASN A 242 -21.22 13.79 17.12
C ASN A 242 -21.13 13.64 18.66
N CYS A 243 -19.91 13.46 19.19
CA CYS A 243 -19.62 13.28 20.62
C CYS A 243 -18.69 14.37 21.16
N ALA A 244 -18.85 15.64 20.72
CA ALA A 244 -18.07 16.81 21.17
C ALA A 244 -18.26 17.20 22.66
N GLY A 245 -18.41 16.23 23.56
CA GLY A 245 -18.52 16.42 25.00
C GLY A 245 -17.82 15.35 25.86
N ALA A 246 -17.06 14.41 25.28
CA ALA A 246 -16.40 13.36 26.08
C ALA A 246 -14.95 13.10 25.64
N TYR A 247 -14.01 13.90 26.16
CA TYR A 247 -12.64 13.44 26.34
C TYR A 247 -12.63 12.36 27.43
N SER A 248 -12.86 11.12 27.04
CA SER A 248 -12.73 9.95 27.91
C SER A 248 -12.32 8.77 27.04
N SER A 249 -11.09 8.30 27.27
CA SER A 249 -10.53 6.95 27.01
C SER A 249 -11.48 5.93 26.35
N ARG A 250 -11.85 6.13 25.08
CA ARG A 250 -12.68 5.18 24.33
C ARG A 250 -11.84 4.59 23.21
N SER A 251 -11.79 3.27 23.23
CA SER A 251 -11.18 2.39 22.25
C SER A 251 -11.66 2.72 20.84
N THR A 252 -10.75 2.60 19.87
CA THR A 252 -11.08 2.71 18.46
C THR A 252 -11.94 1.51 18.08
N LYS A 253 -13.04 1.75 17.36
CA LYS A 253 -13.79 0.66 16.73
C LYS A 253 -13.07 0.31 15.43
N ILE A 254 -12.62 -0.94 15.32
CA ILE A 254 -11.89 -1.49 14.18
C ILE A 254 -12.74 -2.65 13.65
#